data_AF-A0A924Q8G5-F1
#
_entry.id   AF-A0A924Q8G5-F1
#
_cell.length_a   1.000
_cell.length_b   1.000
_cell.length_c   1.000
_cell.angle_alpha   90.00
_cell.angle_beta   90.00
_cell.angle_gamma   90.00
#
_symmetry.space_group_name_H-M   'P 1'
#
loop_
_entity.id
_entity.type
_entity.pdbx_description
1 polymer ?
#
loop_
_entity_poly.entity_id
_entity_poly.type
_entity_poly.pdbx_seq_one_letter_code
_entity_poly.pdbx_strand_id
1 'polypeptide(L)'
;ELYSTEDMTQRDADIERVIKILVRFLPDKALATLAAALEMDALSEHLDGQMVAALRSVQSSAEPLKVDANRYRRAYLSVAQPAQRLRQIALTHSIGSALDQLARKPLLRGLLRMMRTPAVAGGVGGLHQFLERGYAAFAHMDDGQAFIESIATRELAEHQRLIS
;
A
#
# COMPACT_ATOMS: atom_id res chain seq x y z
N GLU A 1 -1.36 -13.13 -18.72
CA GLU A 1 -0.98 -12.46 -19.98
C GLU A 1 -0.70 -10.98 -19.71
N LEU A 2 0.36 -10.67 -18.94
CA LEU A 2 0.59 -9.33 -18.40
C LEU A 2 1.92 -8.71 -18.85
N TYR A 3 2.43 -9.12 -20.01
CA TYR A 3 3.62 -8.53 -20.63
C TYR A 3 3.47 -8.58 -22.15
N SER A 4 2.74 -7.62 -22.72
CA SER A 4 2.95 -7.20 -24.10
C SER A 4 3.41 -5.74 -24.08
N THR A 5 4.48 -5.47 -24.80
CA THR A 5 5.25 -4.23 -24.81
C THR A 5 4.64 -3.10 -25.64
N GLU A 6 3.41 -3.27 -26.15
CA GLU A 6 2.77 -2.32 -27.08
C GLU A 6 1.95 -1.21 -26.39
N ASP A 7 1.70 -1.28 -25.07
CA ASP A 7 0.71 -0.41 -24.40
C ASP A 7 1.26 0.53 -23.32
N MET A 8 2.55 0.89 -23.36
CA MET A 8 3.15 1.79 -22.36
C MET A 8 2.61 3.23 -22.49
N THR A 9 2.50 3.76 -23.70
CA THR A 9 2.07 5.15 -23.95
C THR A 9 0.58 5.38 -23.62
N GLN A 10 -0.26 4.37 -23.86
CA GLN A 10 -1.68 4.40 -23.54
C GLN A 10 -1.89 4.35 -22.02
N ARG A 11 -1.12 3.51 -21.31
CA ARG A 11 -1.10 3.48 -19.84
C ARG A 11 -0.69 4.81 -19.23
N ASP A 12 0.36 5.45 -19.75
CA ASP A 12 0.83 6.72 -19.20
C ASP A 12 -0.21 7.84 -19.35
N ALA A 13 -0.85 7.92 -20.52
CA ALA A 13 -1.93 8.88 -20.77
C ALA A 13 -3.17 8.62 -19.89
N ASP A 14 -3.47 7.34 -19.63
CA ASP A 14 -4.57 6.95 -18.75
C ASP A 14 -4.24 7.28 -17.29
N ILE A 15 -3.02 6.98 -16.80
CA ILE A 15 -2.48 7.36 -15.47
C ILE A 15 -2.62 8.88 -15.24
N GLU A 16 -2.21 9.69 -16.22
CA GLU A 16 -2.30 11.15 -16.11
C GLU A 16 -3.76 11.64 -15.98
N ARG A 17 -4.68 11.04 -16.73
CA ARG A 17 -6.12 11.34 -16.65
C ARG A 17 -6.68 10.96 -15.26
N VAL A 18 -6.23 9.84 -14.69
CA VAL A 18 -6.63 9.39 -13.35
C VAL A 18 -6.23 10.43 -12.31
N ILE A 19 -4.97 10.82 -12.30
CA ILE A 19 -4.40 11.75 -11.32
C ILE A 19 -5.15 13.08 -11.39
N LYS A 20 -5.43 13.58 -12.60
CA LYS A 20 -6.21 14.80 -12.81
C LYS A 20 -7.62 14.73 -12.22
N ILE A 21 -8.32 13.60 -12.38
CA ILE A 21 -9.67 13.40 -11.80
C ILE A 21 -9.57 13.32 -10.27
N LEU A 22 -8.61 12.57 -9.73
CA LEU A 22 -8.46 12.41 -8.28
C LEU A 22 -8.12 13.72 -7.59
N VAL A 23 -7.19 14.51 -8.15
CA VAL A 23 -6.84 15.85 -7.63
C VAL A 23 -8.02 16.82 -7.73
N ARG A 24 -8.83 16.73 -8.80
CA ARG A 24 -9.99 17.63 -9.01
C ARG A 24 -11.12 17.40 -8.00
N PHE A 25 -11.36 16.15 -7.61
CA PHE A 25 -12.59 15.78 -6.88
C PHE A 25 -12.37 15.26 -5.45
N LEU A 26 -11.14 14.89 -5.06
CA LEU A 26 -10.86 14.47 -3.68
C LEU A 26 -10.58 15.68 -2.77
N PRO A 27 -11.13 15.70 -1.54
CA PRO A 27 -10.69 16.63 -0.52
C PRO A 27 -9.19 16.47 -0.23
N ASP A 28 -8.51 17.56 0.17
CA ASP A 28 -7.06 17.57 0.46
C ASP A 28 -6.62 16.42 1.38
N LYS A 29 -7.40 16.10 2.42
CA LYS A 29 -7.12 14.97 3.32
C LYS A 29 -7.14 13.62 2.61
N ALA A 30 -8.09 13.40 1.70
CA ALA A 30 -8.18 12.17 0.94
C ALA A 30 -7.06 12.06 -0.10
N LEU A 31 -6.69 13.18 -0.74
CA LEU A 31 -5.55 13.24 -1.65
C LEU A 31 -4.22 12.97 -0.93
N ALA A 32 -4.02 13.56 0.25
CA ALA A 32 -2.85 13.30 1.09
C ALA A 32 -2.78 11.83 1.55
N THR A 33 -3.93 11.22 1.86
CA THR A 33 -4.01 9.79 2.22
C THR A 33 -3.63 8.90 1.04
N LEU A 34 -4.09 9.24 -0.17
CA LEU A 34 -3.70 8.54 -1.39
C LEU A 34 -2.20 8.66 -1.67
N ALA A 35 -1.62 9.86 -1.54
CA ALA A 35 -0.19 10.07 -1.72
C ALA A 35 0.63 9.26 -0.71
N ALA A 36 0.22 9.25 0.57
CA ALA A 36 0.84 8.43 1.60
C ALA A 36 0.74 6.93 1.29
N ALA A 37 -0.40 6.47 0.74
CA ALA A 37 -0.58 5.09 0.34
C ALA A 37 0.34 4.69 -0.83
N LEU A 38 0.51 5.57 -1.83
CA LEU A 38 1.45 5.34 -2.93
C LEU A 38 2.90 5.32 -2.44
N GLU A 39 3.28 6.21 -1.51
CA GLU A 39 4.60 6.20 -0.89
C GLU A 39 4.84 4.88 -0.11
N MET A 40 3.84 4.45 0.66
CA MET A 40 3.90 3.20 1.42
C MET A 40 4.03 1.98 0.51
N ASP A 41 3.28 1.92 -0.59
CA ASP A 41 3.33 0.85 -1.59
C ASP A 41 4.72 0.76 -2.24
N ALA A 42 5.26 1.89 -2.71
CA ALA A 42 6.61 1.95 -3.28
C ALA A 42 7.71 1.56 -2.28
N LEU A 43 7.61 2.00 -1.02
CA LEU A 43 8.53 1.58 0.04
C LEU A 43 8.42 0.08 0.33
N SER A 44 7.20 -0.47 0.31
CA SER A 44 6.98 -1.91 0.52
C SER A 44 7.63 -2.72 -0.58
N GLU A 45 7.39 -2.36 -1.85
CA GLU A 45 8.01 -3.03 -2.99
C GLU A 45 9.55 -2.95 -2.95
N HIS A 46 10.11 -1.79 -2.61
CA HIS A 46 11.56 -1.59 -2.50
C HIS A 46 12.19 -2.44 -1.39
N LEU A 47 11.56 -2.48 -0.21
CA LEU A 47 12.06 -3.27 0.92
C LEU A 47 11.91 -4.78 0.66
N ASP A 48 10.76 -5.21 0.13
CA ASP A 48 10.51 -6.61 -0.20
C ASP A 48 11.40 -7.10 -1.34
N GLY A 49 11.62 -6.28 -2.36
CA GLY A 49 12.53 -6.59 -3.46
C GLY A 49 13.95 -6.86 -2.98
N GLN A 50 14.46 -6.03 -2.08
CA GLN A 50 15.78 -6.24 -1.46
C GLN A 50 15.81 -7.49 -0.58
N MET A 51 14.76 -7.75 0.20
CA MET A 51 14.65 -8.96 1.01
C MET A 51 14.67 -10.22 0.15
N VAL A 52 13.92 -10.25 -0.95
CA VAL A 52 13.88 -11.38 -1.89
C VAL A 52 15.24 -11.57 -2.55
N ALA A 53 15.89 -10.49 -3.00
CA ALA A 53 17.23 -10.54 -3.58
C ALA A 53 18.26 -11.11 -2.59
N ALA A 54 18.24 -10.64 -1.34
CA ALA A 54 19.14 -11.13 -0.28
C ALA A 54 18.88 -12.60 0.05
N LEU A 55 17.63 -13.01 0.22
CA LEU A 55 17.24 -14.40 0.48
C LEU A 55 17.65 -15.34 -0.67
N ARG A 56 17.57 -14.87 -1.91
CA ARG A 56 17.96 -15.65 -3.10
C ARG A 56 19.47 -15.72 -3.27
N SER A 57 20.22 -14.66 -2.94
CA SER A 57 21.68 -14.57 -3.15
C SER A 57 22.49 -15.68 -2.45
N VAL A 58 21.96 -16.23 -1.36
CA VAL A 58 22.60 -17.27 -0.55
C VAL A 58 22.06 -18.68 -0.85
N GLN A 59 21.27 -18.84 -1.92
CA GLN A 59 20.62 -20.10 -2.30
C GLN A 59 20.80 -20.38 -3.80
N SER A 60 20.79 -21.65 -4.18
CA SER A 60 20.82 -22.03 -5.59
C SER A 60 19.54 -21.58 -6.29
N SER A 61 19.67 -20.97 -7.47
CA SER A 61 18.52 -20.61 -8.33
C SER A 61 17.80 -21.83 -8.89
N ALA A 62 18.42 -23.02 -8.86
CA ALA A 62 17.81 -24.27 -9.33
C ALA A 62 16.79 -24.85 -8.33
N GLU A 63 16.77 -24.35 -7.08
CA GLU A 63 15.92 -24.87 -6.02
C GLU A 63 14.83 -23.85 -5.62
N PRO A 64 13.67 -24.31 -5.12
CA PRO A 64 12.66 -23.44 -4.52
C PRO A 64 13.26 -22.59 -3.39
N LEU A 65 12.76 -21.36 -3.23
CA LEU A 65 13.23 -20.48 -2.16
C LEU A 65 12.90 -21.09 -0.80
N LYS A 66 13.91 -21.40 0.01
CA LYS A 66 13.71 -21.87 1.38
C LYS A 66 13.79 -20.68 2.33
N VAL A 67 12.71 -20.44 3.07
CA VAL A 67 12.61 -19.37 4.06
C VAL A 67 12.39 -20.00 5.44
N ASP A 68 13.30 -19.72 6.35
CA ASP A 68 13.18 -20.04 7.78
C ASP A 68 13.55 -18.79 8.59
N ALA A 69 13.27 -18.78 9.90
CA ALA A 69 13.49 -17.62 10.75
C ALA A 69 14.97 -17.15 10.76
N ASN A 70 15.93 -18.07 10.71
CA ASN A 70 17.36 -17.74 10.73
C ASN A 70 17.81 -17.14 9.40
N ARG A 71 17.38 -17.72 8.28
CA ARG A 71 17.64 -17.20 6.93
C ARG A 71 17.01 -15.83 6.74
N TYR A 72 15.77 -15.67 7.19
CA TYR A 72 15.05 -14.40 7.13
C TYR A 72 15.78 -13.32 7.91
N ARG A 73 16.13 -13.57 9.19
CA ARG A 73 16.87 -12.60 10.02
C ARG A 73 18.22 -12.23 9.40
N ARG A 74 18.97 -13.20 8.88
CA ARG A 74 20.26 -12.93 8.22
C ARG A 74 20.10 -12.06 6.97
N ALA A 75 19.12 -12.37 6.11
CA ALA A 75 18.83 -11.55 4.94
C ALA A 75 18.40 -10.14 5.37
N TYR A 76 17.49 -10.04 6.35
CA TYR A 76 17.01 -8.79 6.91
C TYR A 76 18.14 -7.88 7.38
N LEU A 77 19.06 -8.41 8.18
CA LEU A 77 20.22 -7.65 8.66
C LEU A 77 21.15 -7.20 7.52
N SER A 78 21.28 -7.98 6.45
CA SER A 78 22.16 -7.64 5.32
C SER A 78 21.64 -6.49 4.44
N VAL A 79 20.33 -6.24 4.42
CA VAL A 79 19.68 -5.18 3.64
C VAL A 79 18.93 -4.17 4.50
N ALA A 80 19.21 -4.17 5.81
CA ALA A 80 18.45 -3.38 6.77
C ALA A 80 18.51 -1.88 6.45
N GLN A 81 17.34 -1.27 6.30
CA GLN A 81 17.17 0.17 6.16
C GLN A 81 16.21 0.68 7.23
N PRO A 82 16.66 0.84 8.50
CA PRO A 82 15.79 1.13 9.62
C PRO A 82 14.93 2.39 9.41
N ALA A 83 15.51 3.45 8.85
CA ALA A 83 14.78 4.69 8.59
C ALA A 83 13.61 4.49 7.62
N GLN A 84 13.82 3.74 6.52
CA GLN A 84 12.77 3.44 5.54
C GLN A 84 11.70 2.52 6.13
N ARG A 85 12.11 1.52 6.92
CA ARG A 85 11.16 0.62 7.58
C ARG A 85 10.28 1.35 8.61
N LEU A 86 10.88 2.22 9.42
CA LEU A 86 10.13 3.05 10.37
C LEU A 86 9.19 4.02 9.64
N ARG A 87 9.62 4.58 8.50
CA ARG A 87 8.75 5.41 7.64
C ARG A 87 7.57 4.62 7.11
N GLN A 88 7.78 3.40 6.59
CA GLN A 88 6.72 2.51 6.13
C GLN A 88 5.69 2.23 7.23
N ILE A 89 6.13 1.90 8.45
CA ILE A 89 5.26 1.67 9.61
C ILE A 89 4.46 2.94 9.97
N ALA A 90 5.12 4.10 9.98
CA ALA A 90 4.47 5.38 10.25
C ALA A 90 3.42 5.74 9.18
N LEU A 91 3.71 5.45 7.91
CA LEU A 91 2.76 5.64 6.81
C LEU A 91 1.53 4.74 7.00
N THR A 92 1.71 3.45 7.28
CA THR A 92 0.62 2.51 7.60
C THR A 92 -0.30 3.06 8.69
N HIS A 93 0.29 3.59 9.77
CA HIS A 93 -0.47 4.23 10.84
C HIS A 93 -1.25 5.47 10.36
N SER A 94 -0.58 6.38 9.65
CA SER A 94 -1.21 7.61 9.15
C SER A 94 -2.35 7.35 8.16
N ILE A 95 -2.18 6.37 7.27
CA ILE A 95 -3.17 5.96 6.28
C ILE A 95 -4.38 5.36 7.00
N GLY A 96 -4.13 4.41 7.91
CA GLY A 96 -5.20 3.77 8.67
C GLY A 96 -6.01 4.77 9.49
N SER A 97 -5.35 5.71 10.15
CA SER A 97 -6.03 6.75 10.92
C SER A 97 -6.86 7.70 10.05
N ALA A 98 -6.35 8.06 8.87
CA ALA A 98 -7.08 8.89 7.92
C ALA A 98 -8.28 8.15 7.31
N LEU A 99 -8.12 6.85 6.98
CA LEU A 99 -9.20 6.01 6.47
C LEU A 99 -10.32 5.83 7.48
N ASP A 100 -10.01 5.61 8.77
CA ASP A 100 -11.02 5.56 9.83
C ASP A 100 -11.82 6.88 9.94
N GLN A 101 -11.15 8.03 9.91
CA GLN A 101 -11.84 9.34 9.91
C GLN A 101 -12.72 9.55 8.67
N LEU A 102 -12.26 9.11 7.50
CA LEU A 102 -12.99 9.22 6.25
C LEU A 102 -14.19 8.25 6.23
N ALA A 103 -14.01 7.02 6.72
CA ALA A 103 -15.04 5.98 6.80
C ALA A 103 -16.25 6.40 7.64
N ARG A 104 -16.03 7.19 8.70
CA ARG A 104 -17.10 7.74 9.56
C ARG A 104 -17.94 8.84 8.89
N LYS A 105 -17.59 9.29 7.68
CA LYS A 105 -18.35 10.33 6.95
C LYS A 105 -19.35 9.70 5.97
N PRO A 106 -20.68 9.72 6.25
CA PRO A 106 -21.68 9.07 5.40
C PRO A 106 -21.78 9.66 3.99
N LEU A 107 -21.45 10.94 3.82
CA LEU A 107 -21.45 11.61 2.52
C LEU A 107 -20.39 11.04 1.55
N LEU A 108 -19.26 10.56 2.07
CA LEU A 108 -18.19 9.99 1.23
C LEU A 108 -18.59 8.65 0.61
N ARG A 109 -19.43 7.86 1.29
CA ARG A 109 -20.00 6.63 0.72
C ARG A 109 -20.84 6.92 -0.54
N GLY A 110 -21.66 7.97 -0.47
CA GLY A 110 -22.50 8.41 -1.58
C GLY A 110 -21.66 8.89 -2.76
N LEU A 111 -20.65 9.72 -2.49
CA LEU A 111 -19.72 10.22 -3.50
C LEU A 111 -18.95 9.07 -4.19
N LEU A 112 -18.44 8.11 -3.42
CA LEU A 112 -17.76 6.93 -3.95
C LEU A 112 -18.68 6.12 -4.88
N ARG A 113 -19.93 5.84 -4.49
CA ARG A 113 -20.87 5.12 -5.37
C ARG A 113 -21.16 5.89 -6.66
N MET A 114 -21.33 7.21 -6.59
CA MET A 114 -21.58 8.05 -7.76
C MET A 114 -20.39 8.06 -8.73
N MET A 115 -19.16 8.01 -8.21
CA MET A 115 -17.93 8.03 -9.01
C MET A 115 -17.57 6.71 -9.69
N ARG A 116 -18.31 5.63 -9.44
CA ARG A 116 -18.04 4.33 -10.04
C ARG A 116 -18.13 4.33 -11.57
N THR A 117 -19.22 4.85 -12.12
CA THR A 117 -19.46 4.88 -13.57
C THR A 117 -18.45 5.74 -14.33
N PRO A 118 -18.18 7.01 -13.92
CA PRO A 118 -17.14 7.80 -14.59
C PRO A 118 -15.73 7.23 -14.38
N ALA A 119 -15.46 6.55 -13.26
CA ALA A 119 -14.19 5.86 -13.05
C ALA A 119 -13.98 4.70 -14.03
N VAL A 120 -14.98 3.84 -14.23
CA VAL A 120 -14.90 2.74 -15.20
C VAL A 120 -14.76 3.29 -16.63
N ALA A 121 -15.56 4.29 -16.99
CA ALA A 121 -15.49 4.93 -18.31
C ALA A 121 -14.15 5.63 -18.57
N GLY A 122 -13.50 6.14 -17.53
CA GLY A 122 -12.19 6.80 -17.61
C GLY A 122 -10.98 5.86 -17.54
N GLY A 123 -11.18 4.54 -17.51
CA GLY A 123 -10.09 3.54 -17.44
C GLY A 123 -9.58 3.25 -16.02
N VAL A 124 -10.27 3.72 -14.98
CA VAL A 124 -9.79 3.73 -13.58
C VAL A 124 -10.68 2.95 -12.63
N GLY A 125 -11.55 2.09 -13.18
CA GLY A 125 -12.48 1.28 -12.40
C GLY A 125 -11.79 0.44 -11.32
N GLY A 126 -10.60 -0.09 -11.59
CA GLY A 126 -9.83 -0.87 -10.63
C GLY A 126 -9.40 -0.08 -9.38
N LEU A 127 -8.86 1.13 -9.58
CA LEU A 127 -8.47 2.02 -8.49
C LEU A 127 -9.67 2.50 -7.68
N HIS A 128 -10.76 2.86 -8.36
CA HIS A 128 -12.01 3.22 -7.69
C HIS A 128 -12.55 2.08 -6.83
N GLN A 129 -12.57 0.85 -7.36
CA GLN A 129 -13.03 -0.32 -6.63
C GLN A 129 -12.15 -0.63 -5.41
N PHE A 130 -10.84 -0.39 -5.51
CA PHE A 130 -9.92 -0.49 -4.38
C PHE A 130 -10.29 0.50 -3.26
N LEU A 131 -10.52 1.77 -3.61
CA LEU A 131 -10.95 2.80 -2.66
C LEU A 131 -12.31 2.48 -2.02
N GLU A 132 -13.28 2.00 -2.81
CA GLU A 132 -14.60 1.61 -2.31
C GLU A 132 -14.51 0.44 -1.31
N ARG A 133 -13.68 -0.57 -1.60
CA ARG A 133 -13.44 -1.70 -0.69
C ARG A 133 -12.74 -1.26 0.60
N GLY A 134 -11.71 -0.42 0.49
CA GLY A 134 -11.01 0.14 1.64
C GLY A 134 -11.96 0.93 2.54
N TYR A 135 -12.73 1.86 1.97
CA TYR A 135 -13.75 2.60 2.69
C TYR A 135 -14.76 1.67 3.38
N ALA A 136 -15.29 0.68 2.67
CA ALA A 136 -16.26 -0.25 3.23
C ALA A 136 -15.67 -1.09 4.39
N ALA A 137 -14.42 -1.54 4.28
CA ALA A 137 -13.75 -2.29 5.35
C ALA A 137 -13.63 -1.47 6.64
N PHE A 138 -13.19 -0.21 6.54
CA PHE A 138 -13.10 0.68 7.70
C PHE A 138 -14.47 1.12 8.22
N ALA A 139 -15.49 1.25 7.36
CA ALA A 139 -16.84 1.66 7.78
C ALA A 139 -17.59 0.58 8.58
N HIS A 140 -17.23 -0.70 8.42
CA HIS A 140 -17.79 -1.81 9.19
C HIS A 140 -16.90 -2.22 10.38
N MET A 141 -15.78 -1.53 10.59
CA MET A 141 -14.87 -1.81 11.69
C MET A 141 -15.28 -0.98 12.91
N ASP A 142 -15.52 -1.63 14.05
CA ASP A 142 -15.93 -0.95 15.28
C ASP A 142 -14.86 0.02 15.80
N ASP A 143 -13.58 -0.41 15.74
CA ASP A 143 -12.44 0.42 16.10
C ASP A 143 -11.27 0.26 15.10
N GLY A 144 -11.31 1.06 14.03
CA GLY A 144 -10.26 1.12 13.02
C GLY A 144 -8.92 1.61 13.55
N GLN A 145 -8.91 2.47 14.58
CA GLN A 145 -7.68 2.99 15.15
C GLN A 145 -6.96 1.89 15.93
N ALA A 146 -7.66 1.19 16.82
CA ALA A 146 -7.07 0.09 17.60
C ALA A 146 -6.51 -1.02 16.70
N PHE A 147 -7.21 -1.33 15.59
CA PHE A 147 -6.71 -2.30 14.60
C PHE A 147 -5.35 -1.87 14.02
N ILE A 148 -5.25 -0.62 13.56
CA ILE A 148 -4.04 -0.10 12.93
C ILE A 148 -2.90 0.06 13.93
N GLU A 149 -3.20 0.49 15.15
CA GLU A 149 -2.23 0.57 16.25
C GLU A 149 -1.67 -0.82 16.61
N SER A 150 -2.52 -1.86 16.58
CA SER A 150 -2.08 -3.25 16.80
C SER A 150 -1.11 -3.74 15.71
N ILE A 151 -1.31 -3.32 14.45
CA ILE A 151 -0.40 -3.64 13.36
C ILE A 151 0.93 -2.90 13.57
N ALA A 152 0.89 -1.58 13.75
CA ALA A 152 2.10 -0.78 13.90
C ALA A 152 2.96 -1.24 15.08
N THR A 153 2.33 -1.57 16.21
CA THR A 153 3.02 -2.08 17.41
C THR A 153 3.70 -3.41 17.14
N ARG A 154 3.02 -4.36 16.49
CA ARG A 154 3.60 -5.67 16.13
C ARG A 154 4.74 -5.54 15.13
N GLU A 155 4.57 -4.72 14.10
CA GLU A 155 5.59 -4.51 13.07
C GLU A 155 6.85 -3.86 13.65
N LEU A 156 6.68 -2.93 14.62
CA LEU A 156 7.80 -2.30 15.33
C LEU A 156 8.52 -3.30 16.26
N ALA A 157 7.77 -4.09 17.03
CA ALA A 157 8.33 -5.11 17.90
C ALA A 157 9.10 -6.17 17.09
N GLU A 158 8.57 -6.56 15.93
CA GLU A 158 9.24 -7.51 15.04
C GLU A 158 10.49 -6.92 14.40
N HIS A 159 10.44 -5.65 13.96
CA HIS A 159 11.62 -4.93 13.49
C HIS A 159 12.72 -4.92 14.57
N GLN A 160 12.37 -4.59 15.81
CA GLN A 160 13.31 -4.58 16.95
C GLN A 160 13.91 -5.97 17.21
N ARG A 161 13.08 -7.03 17.19
CA ARG A 161 13.53 -8.42 17.37
C ARG A 161 14.51 -8.88 16.29
N LEU A 162 14.34 -8.41 15.05
CA LEU A 162 15.20 -8.78 13.94
C LEU A 162 16.56 -8.08 13.99
N ILE A 163 16.61 -6.84 14.51
CA ILE A 163 17.85 -6.05 14.61
C ILE A 163 18.64 -6.27 15.91
N SER A 164 18.01 -6.76 16.97
CA SER A 164 18.68 -7.25 18.19
C SER A 164 19.36 -8.57 17.92
#